data_AF-A0A498H130-F1
#
_entry.id   AF-A0A498H130-F1
#
_cell.length_a   1.000
_cell.length_b   1.000
_cell.length_c   1.000
_cell.angle_alpha   90.00
_cell.angle_beta   90.00
_cell.angle_gamma   90.00
#
_symmetry.space_group_name_H-M   'P 1'
#
loop_
_entity.id
_entity.type
_entity.pdbx_description
1 polymer ?
#
loop_
_entity_poly.entity_id
_entity_poly.type
_entity_poly.pdbx_seq_one_letter_code
_entity_poly.pdbx_strand_id
1 'polypeptide(L)'
;MYSPETTKYLIHLTLQTEGVVDKPDVVGAIFGQTEGLLGEDLDLRDLQRTGRVGRIDVQTVTKRGETKGEILISSSLDRAETALLASSLETIDRVGPCAAHVTVDRIEDIRVTKRRKIVDRAKELLLEHFDEGEINSDELLDEVREVIRIEKLELLGSEKVPAGPNVIDSDAIIVVEGRADVINLLRYGIKNAVAVEGTNVPDIIIDLCSRKTATAFLDGDRGGELILRELLQVADIDFVSYCQRGKSVEGMTRKEIIKALRNKVPAEFTAEYTGKIDQEQPEKAIPAEATAPADEKAPGAQAREPEKKQEETEQGVPTTLADHITNVKGRNLARFLSSDTAVLMESNAADLETALESLNGKVEGLVVDRVVDQRLLDRLCGKNLEYVAARDFKGITKRPASIRLIKMG
;
A
#
# COMPACT_ATOMS: atom_id res chain seq x y z
N MET A 1 -46.87 -4.93 -5.57
CA MET A 1 -46.20 -3.91 -4.73
C MET A 1 -44.87 -3.59 -5.38
N TYR A 2 -44.72 -2.41 -5.98
CA TYR A 2 -43.43 -1.95 -6.50
C TYR A 2 -42.63 -1.42 -5.30
N SER A 3 -41.61 -2.16 -4.85
CA SER A 3 -40.66 -1.61 -3.90
C SER A 3 -39.59 -0.85 -4.70
N PRO A 4 -39.35 0.44 -4.44
CA PRO A 4 -38.28 1.23 -5.08
C PRO A 4 -36.85 0.72 -4.75
N GLU A 5 -36.75 -0.39 -4.01
CA GLU A 5 -35.49 -1.02 -3.58
C GLU A 5 -34.82 -1.86 -4.68
N THR A 6 -35.56 -2.35 -5.69
CA THR A 6 -34.99 -3.23 -6.74
C THR A 6 -34.51 -2.49 -7.99
N THR A 7 -34.76 -1.18 -8.08
CA THR A 7 -34.38 -0.37 -9.25
C THR A 7 -32.86 -0.35 -9.40
N LYS A 8 -32.38 -0.69 -10.60
CA LYS A 8 -30.96 -0.69 -10.96
C LYS A 8 -30.61 0.49 -11.85
N TYR A 9 -31.48 0.81 -12.80
CA TYR A 9 -31.26 1.84 -13.80
C TYR A 9 -32.45 2.81 -13.88
N LEU A 10 -32.17 4.05 -14.25
CA LEU A 10 -33.18 5.06 -14.58
C LEU A 10 -32.92 5.55 -16.00
N ILE A 11 -33.88 5.33 -16.89
CA ILE A 11 -33.83 5.80 -18.28
C ILE A 11 -34.42 7.21 -18.31
N HIS A 12 -33.66 8.17 -18.81
CA HIS A 12 -34.08 9.55 -19.04
C HIS A 12 -34.38 9.73 -20.52
N LEU A 13 -35.60 10.11 -20.87
CA LEU A 13 -35.99 10.43 -22.24
C LEU A 13 -36.64 11.80 -22.32
N THR A 14 -36.41 12.47 -23.44
CA THR A 14 -37.06 13.72 -23.82
C THR A 14 -38.05 13.46 -24.95
N LEU A 15 -39.26 13.99 -24.82
CA LEU A 15 -40.31 13.97 -25.83
C LEU A 15 -40.49 15.37 -26.42
N GLN A 16 -40.59 15.45 -27.75
CA GLN A 16 -40.99 16.66 -28.46
C GLN A 16 -42.13 16.34 -29.41
N THR A 17 -43.20 17.12 -29.36
CA THR A 17 -44.37 16.92 -30.24
C THR A 17 -44.81 18.22 -30.89
N GLU A 18 -45.21 18.12 -32.16
CA GLU A 18 -45.85 19.18 -32.93
C GLU A 18 -47.37 19.17 -32.66
N GLY A 19 -47.74 19.60 -31.46
CA GLY A 19 -49.13 19.68 -31.04
C GLY A 19 -49.31 19.61 -29.53
N VAL A 20 -50.57 19.70 -29.10
CA VAL A 20 -50.97 19.57 -27.70
C VAL A 20 -51.28 18.10 -27.42
N VAL A 21 -50.56 17.51 -26.47
CA VAL A 21 -50.75 16.12 -26.03
C VAL A 21 -50.78 16.07 -24.52
N ASP A 22 -51.64 15.22 -23.97
CA ASP A 22 -51.74 15.02 -22.53
C ASP A 22 -50.88 13.83 -22.07
N LYS A 23 -50.64 13.76 -20.76
CA LYS A 23 -49.92 12.64 -20.14
C LYS A 23 -50.45 11.25 -20.54
N PRO A 24 -51.77 10.99 -20.60
CA PRO A 24 -52.29 9.69 -21.01
C PRO A 24 -51.93 9.33 -22.46
N ASP A 25 -51.83 10.31 -23.36
CA ASP A 25 -51.46 10.07 -24.76
C ASP A 25 -50.01 9.58 -24.86
N VAL A 26 -49.11 10.20 -24.10
CA VAL A 26 -47.69 9.80 -24.03
C VAL A 26 -47.55 8.38 -23.50
N VAL A 27 -48.25 8.06 -22.41
CA VAL A 27 -48.24 6.71 -21.83
C VAL A 27 -48.83 5.70 -22.81
N GLY A 28 -49.92 6.06 -23.50
CA GLY A 28 -50.54 5.24 -24.52
C GLY A 28 -49.61 4.96 -25.70
N ALA A 29 -48.86 5.96 -26.16
CA ALA A 29 -47.87 5.81 -27.23
C ALA A 29 -46.72 4.90 -26.81
N ILE A 30 -46.19 5.07 -25.59
CA ILE A 30 -45.13 4.21 -25.04
C ILE A 30 -45.58 2.75 -25.06
N PHE A 31 -46.71 2.42 -24.43
CA PHE A 31 -47.14 1.02 -24.40
C PHE A 31 -47.56 0.51 -25.77
N GLY A 32 -48.26 1.30 -26.58
CA GLY A 32 -48.81 0.85 -27.85
C GLY A 32 -47.76 0.67 -28.94
N GLN A 33 -46.81 1.60 -29.09
CA GLN A 33 -45.83 1.54 -30.17
C GLN A 33 -44.64 0.64 -29.84
N THR A 34 -44.36 0.34 -28.57
CA THR A 34 -43.31 -0.63 -28.21
C THR A 34 -43.80 -2.08 -28.13
N GLU A 35 -45.13 -2.29 -28.14
CA GLU A 35 -45.73 -3.63 -28.02
C GLU A 35 -45.30 -4.52 -29.20
N GLY A 36 -44.80 -5.72 -28.90
CA GLY A 36 -44.40 -6.69 -29.93
C GLY A 36 -43.08 -6.43 -30.66
N LEU A 37 -42.35 -5.35 -30.37
CA LEU A 37 -41.06 -5.06 -31.02
C LEU A 37 -39.88 -5.90 -30.49
N LEU A 38 -39.88 -6.22 -29.20
CA LEU A 38 -38.73 -6.81 -28.50
C LEU A 38 -38.94 -8.27 -28.06
N GLY A 39 -40.06 -8.90 -28.45
CA GLY A 39 -40.47 -10.23 -28.00
C GLY A 39 -41.18 -10.23 -26.65
N GLU A 40 -41.74 -11.38 -26.25
CA GLU A 40 -42.60 -11.53 -25.06
C GLU A 40 -41.87 -11.22 -23.74
N ASP A 41 -40.58 -11.55 -23.64
CA ASP A 41 -39.79 -11.35 -22.41
C ASP A 41 -39.46 -9.88 -22.11
N LEU A 42 -39.55 -9.01 -23.13
CA LEU A 42 -39.26 -7.58 -23.04
C LEU A 42 -40.48 -6.70 -23.30
N ASP A 43 -41.68 -7.27 -23.26
CA ASP A 43 -42.91 -6.50 -23.38
C ASP A 43 -43.11 -5.57 -22.17
N LEU A 44 -43.32 -4.29 -22.42
CA LEU A 44 -43.42 -3.27 -21.37
C LEU A 44 -44.56 -3.53 -20.38
N ARG A 45 -45.70 -4.08 -20.82
CA ARG A 45 -46.83 -4.36 -19.93
C ARG A 45 -46.49 -5.51 -18.98
N ASP A 46 -45.89 -6.57 -19.48
CA ASP A 46 -45.47 -7.71 -18.66
C ASP A 46 -44.30 -7.35 -17.75
N LEU A 47 -43.34 -6.57 -18.24
CA LEU A 47 -42.24 -6.05 -17.42
C LEU A 47 -42.75 -5.17 -16.26
N GLN A 48 -43.78 -4.34 -16.50
CA GLN A 48 -44.39 -3.55 -15.44
C GLN A 48 -45.19 -4.42 -14.45
N ARG A 49 -45.93 -5.42 -14.93
CA ARG A 49 -46.71 -6.35 -14.10
C ARG A 49 -45.82 -7.21 -13.21
N THR A 50 -44.69 -7.67 -13.74
CA THR A 50 -43.68 -8.46 -13.01
C THR A 50 -42.79 -7.60 -12.11
N GLY A 51 -42.89 -6.27 -12.21
CA GLY A 51 -42.11 -5.33 -11.41
C GLY A 51 -40.66 -5.15 -11.87
N ARG A 52 -40.30 -5.70 -13.04
CA ARG A 52 -38.98 -5.50 -13.66
C ARG A 52 -38.81 -4.09 -14.23
N VAL A 53 -39.91 -3.46 -14.63
CA VAL A 53 -40.01 -2.04 -14.99
C VAL A 53 -40.95 -1.34 -14.01
N GLY A 54 -40.59 -0.12 -13.63
CA GLY A 54 -41.35 0.69 -12.69
C GLY A 54 -42.49 1.46 -13.31
N ARG A 55 -42.95 2.46 -12.55
CA ARG A 55 -43.88 3.45 -13.10
C ARG A 55 -43.15 4.33 -14.09
N ILE A 56 -43.87 4.69 -15.15
CA ILE A 56 -43.41 5.62 -16.18
C ILE A 56 -43.86 7.00 -15.73
N ASP A 57 -42.90 7.80 -15.29
CA ASP A 57 -43.15 9.17 -14.86
C ASP A 57 -43.01 10.10 -16.05
N VAL A 58 -44.14 10.66 -16.45
CA VAL A 58 -44.22 11.62 -17.57
C VAL A 58 -44.59 12.98 -17.00
N GLN A 59 -43.82 13.99 -17.37
CA GLN A 59 -44.11 15.40 -17.17
C GLN A 59 -44.14 16.09 -18.53
N THR A 60 -45.23 16.81 -18.85
CA THR A 60 -45.38 17.53 -20.12
C THR A 60 -45.59 19.02 -19.87
N VAL A 61 -45.01 19.84 -20.74
CA VAL A 61 -45.17 21.29 -20.75
C VAL A 61 -45.49 21.71 -22.18
N THR A 62 -46.68 22.27 -22.37
CA THR A 62 -47.14 22.77 -23.67
C THR A 62 -46.95 24.28 -23.76
N LYS A 63 -46.31 24.76 -24.83
CA LYS A 63 -46.15 26.19 -25.13
C LYS A 63 -46.32 26.42 -26.64
N ARG A 64 -47.15 27.39 -27.01
CA ARG A 64 -47.34 27.83 -28.41
C ARG A 64 -47.70 26.70 -29.40
N GLY A 65 -48.43 25.68 -28.94
CA GLY A 65 -48.83 24.56 -29.80
C GLY A 65 -47.80 23.45 -29.95
N GLU A 66 -46.65 23.56 -29.29
CA GLU A 66 -45.67 22.47 -29.15
C GLU A 66 -45.70 21.93 -27.72
N THR A 67 -45.52 20.62 -27.56
CA THR A 67 -45.37 20.00 -26.23
C THR A 67 -43.98 19.41 -26.09
N LYS A 68 -43.32 19.77 -25.00
CA LYS A 68 -42.07 19.12 -24.56
C LYS A 68 -42.37 18.31 -23.32
N GLY A 69 -41.86 17.09 -23.26
CA GLY A 69 -42.03 16.21 -22.12
C GLY A 69 -40.73 15.60 -21.66
N GLU A 70 -40.63 15.36 -20.35
CA GLU A 70 -39.61 14.52 -19.75
C GLU A 70 -40.26 13.20 -19.31
N ILE A 71 -39.60 12.10 -19.65
CA ILE A 71 -40.05 10.74 -19.35
C ILE A 71 -38.95 10.04 -18.55
N LEU A 72 -39.31 9.52 -17.38
CA LEU A 72 -38.42 8.76 -16.51
C LEU A 72 -38.97 7.34 -16.35
N ILE A 73 -38.14 6.34 -16.66
CA ILE A 73 -38.50 4.93 -16.54
C ILE A 73 -37.48 4.21 -15.66
N SER A 74 -37.97 3.72 -14.53
CA SER A 74 -37.17 2.90 -13.61
C SER A 74 -37.09 1.45 -14.10
N SER A 75 -35.90 0.87 -14.16
CA SER A 75 -35.66 -0.50 -14.62
C SER A 75 -34.84 -1.30 -13.60
N SER A 76 -35.22 -2.55 -13.35
CA SER A 76 -34.40 -3.54 -12.61
C SER A 76 -33.79 -4.59 -13.54
N LEU A 77 -33.92 -4.41 -14.86
CA LEU A 77 -33.36 -5.27 -15.89
C LEU A 77 -31.83 -5.26 -15.87
N ASP A 78 -31.20 -6.11 -16.67
CA ASP A 78 -29.77 -6.00 -16.90
C ASP A 78 -29.41 -4.79 -17.80
N ARG A 79 -28.12 -4.54 -17.99
CA ARG A 79 -27.64 -3.38 -18.77
C ARG A 79 -28.03 -3.47 -20.24
N ALA A 80 -28.00 -4.66 -20.83
CA ALA A 80 -28.26 -4.86 -22.25
C ALA A 80 -29.77 -4.78 -22.54
N GLU A 81 -30.58 -5.47 -21.73
CA GLU A 81 -32.04 -5.40 -21.75
C GLU A 81 -32.54 -3.96 -21.53
N THR A 82 -31.96 -3.22 -20.58
CA THR A 82 -32.33 -1.81 -20.34
C THR A 82 -31.99 -0.93 -21.53
N ALA A 83 -30.83 -1.14 -22.17
CA ALA A 83 -30.44 -0.38 -23.34
C ALA A 83 -31.33 -0.68 -24.56
N LEU A 84 -31.68 -1.96 -24.75
CA LEU A 84 -32.58 -2.39 -25.81
C LEU A 84 -33.99 -1.81 -25.62
N LEU A 85 -34.51 -1.84 -24.39
CA LEU A 85 -35.76 -1.20 -24.03
C LEU A 85 -35.72 0.30 -24.30
N ALA A 86 -34.66 0.99 -23.86
CA ALA A 86 -34.48 2.42 -24.11
C ALA A 86 -34.49 2.74 -25.61
N SER A 87 -33.76 1.96 -26.42
CA SER A 87 -33.72 2.14 -27.87
C SER A 87 -35.08 1.92 -28.54
N SER A 88 -35.90 0.97 -28.06
CA SER A 88 -37.26 0.78 -28.57
C SER A 88 -38.20 1.95 -28.26
N LEU A 89 -37.95 2.70 -27.18
CA LEU A 89 -38.75 3.88 -26.86
C LEU A 89 -38.40 5.06 -27.77
N GLU A 90 -37.21 5.06 -28.36
CA GLU A 90 -36.76 6.07 -29.32
C GLU A 90 -37.45 5.91 -30.69
N THR A 91 -38.03 4.74 -30.98
CA THR A 91 -38.78 4.52 -32.22
C THR A 91 -40.19 5.12 -32.19
N ILE A 92 -40.60 5.74 -31.08
CA ILE A 92 -41.91 6.36 -30.95
C ILE A 92 -41.98 7.60 -31.84
N ASP A 93 -42.81 7.55 -32.87
CA ASP A 93 -42.96 8.58 -33.90
C ASP A 93 -44.27 9.38 -33.80
N ARG A 94 -45.19 8.92 -32.94
CA ARG A 94 -46.52 9.51 -32.80
C ARG A 94 -47.04 9.40 -31.38
N VAL A 95 -47.58 10.51 -30.88
CA VAL A 95 -48.25 10.59 -29.57
C VAL A 95 -49.64 11.17 -29.77
N GLY A 96 -50.68 10.37 -29.48
CA GLY A 96 -52.06 10.74 -29.75
C GLY A 96 -52.24 11.07 -31.25
N PRO A 97 -52.80 12.24 -31.61
CA PRO A 97 -52.96 12.66 -33.01
C PRO A 97 -51.70 13.32 -33.60
N CYS A 98 -50.66 13.59 -32.80
CA CYS A 98 -49.53 14.45 -33.17
C CYS A 98 -48.27 13.64 -33.52
N ALA A 99 -47.48 14.14 -34.46
CA ALA A 99 -46.14 13.65 -34.71
C ALA A 99 -45.25 13.96 -33.49
N ALA A 100 -44.41 12.99 -33.14
CA ALA A 100 -43.57 13.04 -31.95
C ALA A 100 -42.15 12.55 -32.27
N HIS A 101 -41.20 13.04 -31.50
CA HIS A 101 -39.85 12.53 -31.46
C HIS A 101 -39.45 12.30 -30.01
N VAL A 102 -39.06 11.07 -29.69
CA VAL A 102 -38.54 10.68 -28.39
C VAL A 102 -37.03 10.45 -28.54
N THR A 103 -36.23 11.03 -27.65
CA THR A 103 -34.78 10.83 -27.61
C THR A 103 -34.38 10.27 -26.25
N VAL A 104 -33.52 9.25 -26.24
CA VAL A 104 -32.92 8.75 -25.00
C VAL A 104 -31.74 9.63 -24.63
N ASP A 105 -31.86 10.40 -23.54
CA ASP A 105 -30.80 11.32 -23.12
C ASP A 105 -29.66 10.56 -22.44
N ARG A 106 -30.01 9.67 -21.50
CA ARG A 106 -29.05 8.85 -20.75
C ARG A 106 -29.72 7.74 -19.97
N ILE A 107 -28.96 6.70 -19.66
CA ILE A 107 -29.32 5.62 -18.72
C ILE A 107 -28.42 5.74 -17.49
N GLU A 108 -29.00 6.01 -16.33
CA GLU A 108 -28.28 6.22 -15.08
C GLU A 108 -28.31 4.96 -14.21
N ASP A 109 -27.14 4.44 -13.78
CA ASP A 109 -27.07 3.39 -12.75
C ASP A 109 -27.19 4.01 -11.36
N ILE A 110 -28.40 3.97 -10.81
CA ILE A 110 -28.70 4.59 -9.52
C ILE A 110 -28.01 3.89 -8.35
N ARG A 111 -27.50 2.66 -8.53
CA ARG A 111 -26.82 1.92 -7.46
C ARG A 111 -25.47 2.54 -7.15
N VAL A 112 -24.78 3.10 -8.15
CA VAL A 112 -23.50 3.81 -7.96
C VAL A 112 -23.74 5.05 -7.11
N THR A 113 -24.75 5.84 -7.44
CA THR A 113 -25.14 7.05 -6.70
C THR A 113 -25.58 6.72 -5.27
N LYS A 114 -26.40 5.68 -5.08
CA LYS A 114 -26.82 5.21 -3.74
C LYS A 114 -25.62 4.70 -2.93
N ARG A 115 -24.73 3.89 -3.51
CA ARG A 115 -23.51 3.40 -2.84
C ARG A 115 -22.64 4.55 -2.36
N ARG A 116 -22.41 5.56 -3.19
CA ARG A 116 -21.64 6.74 -2.79
C ARG A 116 -22.27 7.46 -1.60
N LYS A 117 -23.59 7.70 -1.63
CA LYS A 117 -24.31 8.29 -0.48
C LYS A 117 -24.20 7.44 0.79
N ILE A 118 -24.25 6.12 0.66
CA ILE A 118 -24.08 5.20 1.81
C ILE A 118 -22.67 5.33 2.39
N VAL A 119 -21.64 5.37 1.54
CA VAL A 119 -20.25 5.56 1.98
C VAL A 119 -20.06 6.91 2.66
N ASP A 120 -20.56 7.99 2.07
CA ASP A 120 -20.46 9.34 2.65
C ASP A 120 -21.18 9.42 4.00
N ARG A 121 -22.38 8.83 4.11
CA ARG A 121 -23.09 8.76 5.39
C ARG A 121 -22.36 7.87 6.41
N ALA A 122 -21.73 6.78 5.97
CA ALA A 122 -20.92 5.93 6.84
C ALA A 122 -19.70 6.68 7.39
N LYS A 123 -19.06 7.55 6.58
CA LYS A 123 -17.97 8.42 7.04
C LYS A 123 -18.43 9.35 8.16
N GLU A 124 -19.55 10.05 7.96
CA GLU A 124 -20.13 10.93 8.99
C GLU A 124 -20.40 10.17 10.29
N LEU A 125 -21.05 9.00 10.20
CA LEU A 125 -21.36 8.18 11.36
C LEU A 125 -20.11 7.69 12.10
N LEU A 126 -19.04 7.36 11.38
CA LEU A 126 -17.76 6.95 11.97
C LEU A 126 -17.06 8.12 12.69
N LEU A 127 -17.12 9.33 12.10
CA LEU A 127 -16.56 10.54 12.71
C LEU A 127 -17.34 10.96 13.97
N GLU A 128 -18.68 10.86 13.94
CA GLU A 128 -19.54 11.33 15.04
C GLU A 128 -19.63 10.34 16.21
N HIS A 129 -19.52 9.03 15.96
CA HIS A 129 -19.91 8.01 16.95
C HIS A 129 -18.83 6.99 17.32
N PHE A 130 -17.70 6.91 16.60
CA PHE A 130 -16.71 5.83 16.79
C PHE A 130 -15.29 6.33 17.12
N ASP A 131 -15.14 7.55 17.64
CA ASP A 131 -13.83 8.11 18.02
C ASP A 131 -13.18 7.42 19.25
N GLU A 132 -13.87 6.45 19.88
CA GLU A 132 -13.32 5.65 20.98
C GLU A 132 -13.43 4.14 20.71
N GLY A 133 -12.27 3.51 20.54
CA GLY A 133 -12.10 2.09 20.82
C GLY A 133 -12.04 1.17 19.60
N GLU A 134 -11.12 0.21 19.71
CA GLU A 134 -10.82 -0.87 18.79
C GLU A 134 -12.05 -1.52 18.14
N ILE A 135 -11.90 -2.07 16.93
CA ILE A 135 -12.27 -3.46 16.59
C ILE A 135 -12.19 -3.72 15.06
N ASN A 136 -11.83 -4.98 14.82
CA ASN A 136 -11.56 -5.76 13.60
C ASN A 136 -12.42 -5.49 12.34
N SER A 137 -11.67 -5.45 11.23
CA SER A 137 -11.86 -6.03 9.87
C SER A 137 -13.21 -5.94 9.12
N ASP A 138 -13.17 -5.21 8.01
CA ASP A 138 -13.68 -5.56 6.67
C ASP A 138 -12.99 -4.62 5.65
N GLU A 139 -12.63 -5.08 4.45
CA GLU A 139 -11.84 -4.27 3.47
C GLU A 139 -12.53 -2.94 3.11
N LEU A 140 -13.87 -2.89 3.10
CA LEU A 140 -14.64 -1.66 2.88
C LEU A 140 -14.62 -0.72 4.09
N LEU A 141 -14.58 -1.26 5.32
CA LEU A 141 -14.42 -0.45 6.54
C LEU A 141 -13.01 0.11 6.62
N ASP A 142 -12.01 -0.64 6.18
CA ASP A 142 -10.63 -0.19 6.11
C ASP A 142 -10.47 0.94 5.10
N GLU A 143 -11.08 0.87 3.91
CA GLU A 143 -11.05 1.98 2.93
C GLU A 143 -11.69 3.26 3.48
N VAL A 144 -12.83 3.15 4.18
CA VAL A 144 -13.48 4.30 4.83
C VAL A 144 -12.65 4.86 5.99
N ARG A 145 -12.04 3.98 6.81
CA ARG A 145 -11.15 4.36 7.91
C ARG A 145 -9.85 4.99 7.40
N GLU A 146 -9.31 4.51 6.29
CA GLU A 146 -8.11 5.06 5.65
C GLU A 146 -8.36 6.48 5.17
N VAL A 147 -9.50 6.75 4.51
CA VAL A 147 -9.86 8.11 4.09
C VAL A 147 -10.00 9.05 5.29
N ILE A 148 -10.66 8.61 6.38
CA ILE A 148 -10.77 9.39 7.62
C ILE A 148 -9.39 9.69 8.22
N ARG A 149 -8.46 8.74 8.18
CA ARG A 149 -7.11 8.96 8.72
C ARG A 149 -6.31 9.96 7.89
N ILE A 150 -6.50 9.99 6.57
CA ILE A 150 -5.85 10.96 5.66
C ILE A 150 -6.43 12.38 5.85
N GLU A 151 -7.73 12.50 6.11
CA GLU A 151 -8.39 13.79 6.35
C GLU A 151 -7.91 14.50 7.64
N LYS A 152 -7.20 13.79 8.52
CA LYS A 152 -6.59 14.35 9.74
C LYS A 152 -5.21 14.98 9.51
N LEU A 153 -4.82 15.24 8.26
CA LEU A 153 -3.59 15.99 7.97
C LEU A 153 -3.74 17.46 8.41
N GLU A 154 -2.86 17.89 9.30
CA GLU A 154 -2.79 19.24 9.83
C GLU A 154 -1.61 20.01 9.24
N LEU A 155 -1.67 21.34 9.32
CA LEU A 155 -0.59 22.23 8.92
C LEU A 155 -0.10 22.96 10.17
N LEU A 156 1.15 22.70 10.56
CA LEU A 156 1.75 23.24 11.78
C LEU A 156 2.58 24.50 11.51
N GLY A 157 2.51 25.44 12.45
CA GLY A 157 3.34 26.65 12.45
C GLY A 157 3.01 27.66 11.35
N SER A 158 3.77 28.76 11.33
CA SER A 158 3.69 29.79 10.29
C SER A 158 4.11 29.28 8.91
N GLU A 159 4.99 28.27 8.89
CA GLU A 159 5.51 27.64 7.68
C GLU A 159 4.55 26.60 7.08
N LYS A 160 3.43 26.31 7.76
CA LYS A 160 2.37 25.38 7.32
C LYS A 160 2.92 24.00 6.97
N VAL A 161 3.69 23.45 7.89
CA VAL A 161 4.35 22.15 7.75
C VAL A 161 3.31 21.02 7.80
N PRO A 162 3.25 20.11 6.82
CA PRO A 162 2.35 18.96 6.84
C PRO A 162 2.65 18.03 8.02
N ALA A 163 1.63 17.72 8.82
CA ALA A 163 1.77 16.93 10.02
C ALA A 163 0.54 16.06 10.30
N GLY A 164 0.74 15.00 11.08
CA GLY A 164 -0.35 14.25 11.68
C GLY A 164 -0.92 14.97 12.92
N PRO A 165 -2.15 14.63 13.32
CA PRO A 165 -2.91 15.37 14.34
C PRO A 165 -2.32 15.23 15.74
N ASN A 166 -1.50 14.19 15.98
CA ASN A 166 -0.95 13.91 17.30
C ASN A 166 0.50 14.40 17.45
N VAL A 167 1.06 15.15 16.50
CA VAL A 167 2.47 15.59 16.56
C VAL A 167 2.74 16.45 17.80
N ILE A 168 1.81 17.35 18.16
CA ILE A 168 1.97 18.24 19.32
C ILE A 168 1.86 17.47 20.65
N ASP A 169 0.92 16.52 20.73
CA ASP A 169 0.60 15.82 21.98
C ASP A 169 1.47 14.56 22.23
N SER A 170 2.13 14.02 21.20
CA SER A 170 2.92 12.80 21.33
C SER A 170 4.30 13.06 21.94
N ASP A 171 4.78 12.15 22.78
CA ASP A 171 6.15 12.22 23.35
C ASP A 171 7.26 11.91 22.32
N ALA A 172 6.89 11.26 21.21
CA ALA A 172 7.78 10.90 20.12
C ALA A 172 7.19 11.30 18.77
N ILE A 173 8.04 11.65 17.81
CA ILE A 173 7.66 12.06 16.46
C ILE A 173 8.47 11.32 15.39
N ILE A 174 7.89 11.23 14.20
CA ILE A 174 8.54 10.67 13.02
C ILE A 174 8.70 11.80 12.00
N VAL A 175 9.94 12.16 11.68
CA VAL A 175 10.27 13.19 10.70
C VAL A 175 10.45 12.52 9.34
N VAL A 176 9.68 12.93 8.35
CA VAL A 176 9.69 12.39 6.98
C VAL A 176 10.00 13.46 5.95
N GLU A 177 10.35 13.07 4.73
CA GLU A 177 10.74 14.01 3.67
C GLU A 177 9.57 14.89 3.23
N GLY A 178 8.42 14.29 2.89
CA GLY A 178 7.33 15.03 2.26
C GLY A 178 5.93 14.72 2.79
N ARG A 179 4.97 15.55 2.37
CA ARG A 179 3.54 15.37 2.65
C ARG A 179 3.01 13.97 2.28
N ALA A 180 3.47 13.39 1.18
CA ALA A 180 3.00 12.09 0.72
C ALA A 180 3.34 10.97 1.72
N ASP A 181 4.49 11.09 2.39
CA ASP A 181 4.93 10.18 3.44
C ASP A 181 4.06 10.31 4.68
N VAL A 182 3.76 11.54 5.11
CA VAL A 182 2.84 11.81 6.22
C VAL A 182 1.47 11.19 5.94
N ILE A 183 0.95 11.37 4.72
CA ILE A 183 -0.32 10.77 4.28
C ILE A 183 -0.25 9.24 4.36
N ASN A 184 0.84 8.62 3.89
CA ASN A 184 0.97 7.17 3.91
C ASN A 184 1.09 6.61 5.35
N LEU A 185 1.81 7.30 6.23
CA LEU A 185 1.88 6.96 7.65
C LEU A 185 0.51 7.09 8.32
N LEU A 186 -0.23 8.16 8.02
CA LEU A 186 -1.58 8.38 8.51
C LEU A 186 -2.54 7.26 8.07
N ARG A 187 -2.50 6.83 6.80
CA ARG A 187 -3.30 5.67 6.30
C ARG A 187 -3.20 4.47 7.24
N TYR A 188 -1.99 4.18 7.71
CA TYR A 188 -1.71 3.05 8.59
C TYR A 188 -1.85 3.35 10.09
N GLY A 189 -2.38 4.51 10.45
CA GLY A 189 -2.72 4.91 11.82
C GLY A 189 -1.56 5.52 12.61
N ILE A 190 -0.47 5.88 11.96
CA ILE A 190 0.67 6.57 12.57
C ILE A 190 0.40 8.08 12.51
N LYS A 191 0.00 8.65 13.65
CA LYS A 191 -0.55 10.02 13.76
C LYS A 191 0.45 11.10 14.17
N ASN A 192 1.68 10.71 14.47
CA ASN A 192 2.75 11.57 15.00
C ASN A 192 3.87 11.83 13.97
N ALA A 193 3.53 11.82 12.68
CA ALA A 193 4.46 12.08 11.60
C ALA A 193 4.44 13.56 11.19
N VAL A 194 5.60 14.13 10.84
CA VAL A 194 5.77 15.52 10.37
C VAL A 194 6.74 15.57 9.19
N ALA A 195 6.42 16.31 8.14
CA ALA A 195 7.24 16.44 6.94
C ALA A 195 8.24 17.61 7.05
N VAL A 196 9.43 17.50 6.48
CA VAL A 196 10.37 18.64 6.33
C VAL A 196 10.17 19.44 5.04
N GLU A 197 9.58 18.84 4.01
CA GLU A 197 9.35 19.44 2.67
C GLU A 197 10.65 19.95 2.01
N GLY A 198 11.74 19.19 2.15
CA GLY A 198 13.03 19.44 1.50
C GLY A 198 14.21 19.58 2.46
N THR A 199 15.31 20.15 1.97
CA THR A 199 16.56 20.29 2.75
C THR A 199 16.61 21.53 3.64
N ASN A 200 15.69 22.49 3.51
CA ASN A 200 15.65 23.63 4.43
C ASN A 200 14.69 23.31 5.57
N VAL A 201 15.23 22.86 6.71
CA VAL A 201 14.44 22.37 7.84
C VAL A 201 13.70 23.54 8.54
N PRO A 202 12.36 23.52 8.61
CA PRO A 202 11.56 24.52 9.33
C PRO A 202 11.89 24.63 10.83
N ASP A 203 11.82 25.85 11.38
CA ASP A 203 12.15 26.13 12.79
C ASP A 203 11.27 25.32 13.76
N ILE A 204 10.01 25.11 13.38
CA ILE A 204 9.07 24.31 14.17
C ILE A 204 9.51 22.85 14.31
N ILE A 205 10.20 22.29 13.31
CA ILE A 205 10.69 20.91 13.36
C ILE A 205 11.89 20.84 14.30
N ILE A 206 12.79 21.82 14.24
CA ILE A 206 13.94 21.93 15.15
C ILE A 206 13.46 21.97 16.61
N ASP A 207 12.49 22.84 16.90
CA ASP A 207 11.89 22.94 18.23
C ASP A 207 11.19 21.64 18.66
N LEU A 208 10.45 20.98 17.77
CA LEU A 208 9.81 19.70 18.06
C LEU A 208 10.83 18.59 18.36
N CYS A 209 11.92 18.51 17.60
CA CYS A 209 13.00 17.53 17.80
C CYS A 209 13.72 17.73 19.14
N SER A 210 13.91 18.98 19.59
CA SER A 210 14.54 19.25 20.90
C SER A 210 13.69 18.83 22.10
N ARG A 211 12.36 18.72 21.92
CA ARG A 211 11.38 18.46 23.00
C ARG A 211 10.86 17.02 23.04
N LYS A 212 11.07 16.24 21.98
CA LYS A 212 10.41 14.95 21.76
C LYS A 212 11.41 13.95 21.21
N THR A 213 11.17 12.66 21.42
CA THR A 213 12.00 11.63 20.78
C THR A 213 11.78 11.64 19.26
N ALA A 214 12.81 12.00 18.50
CA ALA A 214 12.74 12.20 17.06
C ALA A 214 13.33 11.02 16.29
N THR A 215 12.54 10.44 15.38
CA THR A 215 13.01 9.44 14.41
C THR A 215 12.93 10.01 13.00
N ALA A 216 14.06 10.21 12.34
CA ALA A 216 14.09 10.51 10.90
C ALA A 216 13.79 9.23 10.11
N PHE A 217 12.74 9.24 9.28
CA PHE A 217 12.36 8.13 8.43
C PHE A 217 12.32 8.59 6.97
N LEU A 218 13.35 8.22 6.22
CA LEU A 218 13.67 8.85 4.95
C LEU A 218 13.77 7.83 3.82
N ASP A 219 13.70 8.34 2.59
CA ASP A 219 13.91 7.56 1.39
C ASP A 219 15.38 7.12 1.26
N GLY A 220 15.57 5.93 0.69
CA GLY A 220 16.87 5.28 0.53
C GLY A 220 17.60 5.76 -0.73
N ASP A 221 17.51 7.05 -1.02
CA ASP A 221 18.11 7.70 -2.18
C ASP A 221 18.98 8.90 -1.79
N ARG A 222 19.53 9.60 -2.79
CA ARG A 222 20.40 10.75 -2.55
C ARG A 222 19.63 11.92 -1.92
N GLY A 223 18.34 12.09 -2.20
CA GLY A 223 17.52 13.15 -1.63
C GLY A 223 17.37 12.96 -0.12
N GLY A 224 16.97 11.76 0.28
CA GLY A 224 16.87 11.37 1.68
C GLY A 224 18.19 11.50 2.44
N GLU A 225 19.32 11.11 1.82
CA GLU A 225 20.64 11.28 2.44
C GLU A 225 21.00 12.76 2.68
N LEU A 226 20.68 13.66 1.75
CA LEU A 226 20.94 15.09 1.90
C LEU A 226 20.08 15.70 3.01
N ILE A 227 18.81 15.31 3.08
CA ILE A 227 17.89 15.74 4.13
C ILE A 227 18.38 15.25 5.50
N LEU A 228 18.84 14.01 5.60
CA LEU A 228 19.40 13.51 6.85
C LEU A 228 20.62 14.32 7.29
N ARG A 229 21.54 14.63 6.36
CA ARG A 229 22.74 15.41 6.67
C ARG A 229 22.38 16.78 7.22
N GLU A 230 21.39 17.46 6.64
CA GLU A 230 20.92 18.73 7.19
C GLU A 230 20.29 18.53 8.57
N LEU A 231 19.36 17.57 8.71
CA LEU A 231 18.67 17.32 9.98
C LEU A 231 19.65 17.07 11.13
N LEU A 232 20.71 16.30 10.90
CA LEU A 232 21.75 16.04 11.90
C LEU A 232 22.61 17.26 12.24
N GLN A 233 22.66 18.28 11.39
CA GLN A 233 23.37 19.53 11.66
C GLN A 233 22.54 20.52 12.47
N VAL A 234 21.23 20.55 12.24
CA VAL A 234 20.35 21.62 12.76
C VAL A 234 19.35 21.15 13.83
N ALA A 235 19.12 19.84 13.99
CA ALA A 235 18.12 19.30 14.89
C ALA A 235 18.60 18.07 15.68
N ASP A 236 18.04 17.87 16.88
CA ASP A 236 18.33 16.72 17.74
C ASP A 236 17.55 15.47 17.27
N ILE A 237 18.20 14.59 16.52
CA ILE A 237 17.60 13.34 16.02
C ILE A 237 18.12 12.16 16.85
N ASP A 238 17.22 11.39 17.47
CA ASP A 238 17.60 10.21 18.25
C ASP A 238 17.84 8.98 17.38
N PHE A 239 16.98 8.78 16.38
CA PHE A 239 16.99 7.58 15.55
C PHE A 239 16.83 7.89 14.07
N VAL A 240 17.40 7.02 13.23
CA VAL A 240 17.31 7.06 11.79
C VAL A 240 16.77 5.72 11.28
N SER A 241 15.84 5.80 10.34
CA SER A 241 15.31 4.65 9.61
C SER A 241 15.24 4.98 8.14
N TYR A 242 15.45 3.96 7.31
CA TYR A 242 15.37 4.08 5.86
C TYR A 242 14.38 3.07 5.29
N CYS A 243 13.75 3.46 4.18
CA CYS A 243 13.07 2.51 3.33
C CYS A 243 14.09 1.57 2.64
N GLN A 244 13.60 0.51 2.00
CA GLN A 244 14.48 -0.35 1.19
C GLN A 244 14.98 0.41 -0.04
N ARG A 245 16.23 0.19 -0.46
CA ARG A 245 16.81 0.82 -1.67
C ARG A 245 15.86 0.73 -2.86
N GLY A 246 15.59 1.87 -3.49
CA GLY A 246 14.71 1.97 -4.67
C GLY A 246 13.21 1.97 -4.37
N LYS A 247 12.80 2.15 -3.11
CA LYS A 247 11.41 2.44 -2.72
C LYS A 247 11.33 3.84 -2.09
N SER A 248 10.13 4.38 -2.00
CA SER A 248 9.81 5.59 -1.25
C SER A 248 8.88 5.27 -0.08
N VAL A 249 8.92 6.07 0.99
CA VAL A 249 8.03 5.94 2.14
C VAL A 249 6.56 6.07 1.71
N GLU A 250 6.23 6.95 0.76
CA GLU A 250 4.92 7.05 0.11
C GLU A 250 4.38 5.70 -0.41
N GLY A 251 5.26 4.86 -0.97
CA GLY A 251 4.89 3.59 -1.62
C GLY A 251 4.95 2.35 -0.70
N MET A 252 5.32 2.50 0.56
CA MET A 252 5.49 1.36 1.47
C MET A 252 4.17 0.83 2.02
N THR A 253 4.10 -0.49 2.19
CA THR A 253 2.97 -1.15 2.89
C THR A 253 3.10 -1.03 4.41
N ARG A 254 1.98 -1.22 5.13
CA ARG A 254 1.96 -1.24 6.61
C ARG A 254 3.03 -2.14 7.23
N LYS A 255 3.25 -3.34 6.67
CA LYS A 255 4.23 -4.31 7.18
C LYS A 255 5.66 -3.81 7.00
N GLU A 256 5.94 -3.13 5.89
CA GLU A 256 7.26 -2.57 5.60
C GLU A 256 7.58 -1.38 6.49
N ILE A 257 6.62 -0.46 6.69
CA ILE A 257 6.78 0.70 7.58
C ILE A 257 7.06 0.24 9.01
N ILE A 258 6.24 -0.67 9.55
CA ILE A 258 6.43 -1.21 10.91
C ILE A 258 7.79 -1.90 11.04
N LYS A 259 8.23 -2.64 10.00
CA LYS A 259 9.54 -3.31 10.00
C LYS A 259 10.69 -2.30 10.00
N ALA A 260 10.61 -1.24 9.18
CA ALA A 260 11.63 -0.19 9.10
C ALA A 260 11.76 0.57 10.43
N LEU A 261 10.65 1.05 10.99
CA LEU A 261 10.64 1.78 12.25
C LEU A 261 11.08 0.94 13.46
N ARG A 262 10.81 -0.38 13.43
CA ARG A 262 11.30 -1.31 14.47
C ARG A 262 12.82 -1.52 14.40
N ASN A 263 13.39 -1.44 13.20
CA ASN A 263 14.81 -1.61 12.94
C ASN A 263 15.56 -0.26 12.85
N LYS A 264 14.98 0.83 13.36
CA LYS A 264 15.65 2.14 13.41
C LYS A 264 16.96 2.05 14.20
N VAL A 265 17.96 2.81 13.76
CA VAL A 265 19.31 2.84 14.30
C VAL A 265 19.51 4.17 15.03
N PRO A 266 20.20 4.22 16.19
CA PRO A 266 20.53 5.50 16.81
C PRO A 266 21.35 6.40 15.88
N ALA A 267 21.05 7.69 15.86
CA ALA A 267 21.64 8.65 14.92
C ALA A 267 23.17 8.75 15.02
N GLU A 268 23.72 8.52 16.21
CA GLU A 268 25.16 8.52 16.49
C GLU A 268 25.93 7.54 15.58
N PHE A 269 25.40 6.34 15.34
CA PHE A 269 26.04 5.33 14.48
C PHE A 269 25.99 5.67 12.99
N THR A 270 25.10 6.58 12.58
CA THR A 270 24.97 7.03 11.17
C THR A 270 25.84 8.24 10.83
N ALA A 271 26.13 9.11 11.81
CA ALA A 271 27.04 10.24 11.64
C ALA A 271 28.49 9.79 11.37
N GLU A 272 28.93 8.70 12.00
CA GLU A 272 30.27 8.12 11.78
C GLU A 272 30.44 7.48 10.39
N TYR A 273 29.35 7.01 9.78
CA TYR A 273 29.36 6.41 8.44
C TYR A 273 29.40 7.46 7.32
N THR A 274 28.80 8.64 7.56
CA THR A 274 28.75 9.74 6.58
C THR A 274 30.04 10.58 6.59
N GLY A 275 30.71 10.72 7.74
CA GLY A 275 31.99 11.43 7.85
C GLY A 275 33.18 10.78 7.12
N LYS A 276 33.09 9.49 6.74
CA LYS A 276 34.15 8.80 5.98
C LYS A 276 34.08 9.02 4.47
N ILE A 277 32.96 9.53 3.94
CA ILE A 277 32.75 9.69 2.49
C ILE A 277 33.39 10.99 1.98
N ASP A 278 33.65 11.96 2.86
CA ASP A 278 34.25 13.25 2.51
C ASP A 278 35.79 13.26 2.47
N GLN A 279 36.47 12.13 2.73
CA GLN A 279 37.95 12.06 2.73
C GLN A 279 38.58 11.24 1.58
N GLU A 280 37.81 10.57 0.73
CA GLU A 280 38.35 9.78 -0.39
C GLU A 280 37.66 10.09 -1.74
N GLN A 281 37.86 11.30 -2.26
CA GLN A 281 37.77 11.52 -3.71
C GLN A 281 38.87 12.49 -4.18
N PRO A 282 39.94 12.01 -4.82
CA PRO A 282 40.72 12.85 -5.71
C PRO A 282 40.02 12.95 -7.07
N GLU A 283 39.83 14.19 -7.52
CA GLU A 283 39.43 14.58 -8.86
C GLU A 283 40.21 13.79 -9.93
N LYS A 284 39.48 13.17 -10.87
CA LYS A 284 40.01 12.89 -12.20
C LYS A 284 39.06 13.44 -13.26
N ALA A 285 39.54 14.52 -13.86
CA ALA A 285 39.00 15.19 -15.02
C ALA A 285 38.81 14.22 -16.20
N ILE A 286 37.67 14.40 -16.87
CA ILE A 286 37.33 13.78 -18.15
C ILE A 286 37.82 14.72 -19.26
N PRO A 287 38.47 14.22 -20.33
CA PRO A 287 38.41 14.88 -21.64
C PRO A 287 37.39 14.19 -22.53
N ALA A 288 36.56 15.01 -23.17
CA ALA A 288 35.56 14.63 -24.15
C ALA A 288 36.16 14.56 -25.57
N GLU A 289 35.68 13.60 -26.38
CA GLU A 289 35.50 13.63 -27.85
C GLU A 289 34.86 12.28 -28.25
N ALA A 290 33.56 12.19 -28.57
CA ALA A 290 32.88 12.50 -29.83
C ALA A 290 33.19 11.52 -31.00
N THR A 291 32.26 10.58 -31.28
CA THR A 291 31.52 10.37 -32.56
C THR A 291 30.98 8.93 -32.69
N ALA A 292 29.73 8.82 -33.14
CA ALA A 292 28.97 7.60 -33.47
C ALA A 292 29.11 7.26 -34.98
N PRO A 293 28.30 6.36 -35.60
CA PRO A 293 27.85 5.00 -35.27
C PRO A 293 28.07 4.02 -36.47
N ALA A 294 27.71 2.72 -36.32
CA ALA A 294 26.91 1.93 -37.29
C ALA A 294 27.27 0.41 -37.36
N ASP A 295 26.23 -0.38 -37.12
CA ASP A 295 25.74 -1.58 -37.81
C ASP A 295 26.51 -2.93 -37.96
N GLU A 296 25.72 -3.96 -37.64
CA GLU A 296 25.55 -5.25 -38.34
C GLU A 296 26.63 -6.36 -38.27
N LYS A 297 26.38 -7.39 -37.44
CA LYS A 297 25.93 -8.75 -37.84
C LYS A 297 26.26 -9.80 -36.76
N ALA A 298 25.24 -10.54 -36.33
CA ALA A 298 25.36 -11.86 -35.73
C ALA A 298 25.37 -12.95 -36.85
N PRO A 299 25.42 -14.27 -36.58
CA PRO A 299 25.72 -15.03 -35.35
C PRO A 299 26.69 -16.23 -35.60
N GLY A 300 27.04 -16.97 -34.55
CA GLY A 300 27.16 -18.44 -34.69
C GLY A 300 28.28 -19.17 -33.93
N ALA A 301 27.83 -20.14 -33.13
CA ALA A 301 28.47 -21.43 -32.82
C ALA A 301 29.54 -21.54 -31.71
N GLN A 302 29.02 -21.80 -30.51
CA GLN A 302 29.23 -23.00 -29.69
C GLN A 302 30.65 -23.49 -29.29
N ALA A 303 30.76 -23.58 -27.96
CA ALA A 303 31.29 -24.69 -27.17
C ALA A 303 32.81 -24.82 -27.02
N ARG A 304 33.26 -24.56 -25.78
CA ARG A 304 34.03 -25.51 -24.95
C ARG A 304 34.23 -24.93 -23.55
N GLU A 305 33.74 -25.64 -22.54
CA GLU A 305 34.27 -25.54 -21.18
C GLU A 305 35.76 -25.89 -21.19
N PRO A 306 36.55 -25.32 -20.26
CA PRO A 306 37.12 -26.19 -19.24
C PRO A 306 37.16 -25.58 -17.83
N GLU A 307 36.83 -26.46 -16.88
CA GLU A 307 37.48 -26.70 -15.59
C GLU A 307 38.26 -25.58 -14.88
N LYS A 308 37.70 -25.24 -13.71
CA LYS A 308 38.33 -24.87 -12.43
C LYS A 308 39.86 -24.88 -12.40
N LYS A 309 40.44 -23.70 -12.19
CA LYS A 309 41.69 -23.52 -11.45
C LYS A 309 41.42 -22.82 -10.12
N GLN A 310 42.04 -23.39 -9.10
CA GLN A 310 42.13 -22.89 -7.73
C GLN A 310 42.92 -21.58 -7.68
N GLU A 311 42.44 -20.62 -6.89
CA GLU A 311 43.28 -19.60 -6.26
C GLU A 311 43.03 -19.65 -4.74
N GLU A 312 44.01 -20.23 -4.04
CA GLU A 312 44.45 -19.84 -2.69
C GLU A 312 44.93 -18.37 -2.79
N THR A 313 44.83 -17.43 -1.85
CA THR A 313 44.53 -17.37 -0.41
C THR A 313 44.56 -15.87 -0.09
N GLU A 314 43.59 -15.33 0.65
CA GLU A 314 43.88 -14.28 1.65
C GLU A 314 42.95 -14.52 2.85
N GLN A 315 43.56 -15.02 3.93
CA GLN A 315 42.93 -15.23 5.22
C GLN A 315 42.74 -13.86 5.91
N GLY A 316 41.62 -13.21 5.65
CA GLY A 316 41.07 -12.23 6.60
C GLY A 316 40.47 -12.98 7.79
N VAL A 317 40.91 -12.66 9.00
CA VAL A 317 40.22 -13.11 10.22
C VAL A 317 38.75 -12.72 10.07
N PRO A 318 37.77 -13.65 10.17
CA PRO A 318 36.38 -13.30 10.00
C PRO A 318 36.02 -12.23 11.04
N THR A 319 35.58 -11.05 10.58
CA THR A 319 35.24 -9.91 11.45
C THR A 319 33.74 -9.80 11.66
N THR A 320 32.94 -10.48 10.84
CA THR A 320 31.48 -10.41 10.89
C THR A 320 30.83 -11.79 11.07
N LEU A 321 29.68 -11.83 11.74
CA LEU A 321 28.91 -13.06 11.95
C LEU A 321 28.56 -13.77 10.62
N ALA A 322 28.39 -13.01 9.53
CA ALA A 322 28.16 -13.55 8.18
C ALA A 322 29.39 -14.31 7.64
N ASP A 323 30.61 -13.83 7.92
CA ASP A 323 31.84 -14.51 7.54
C ASP A 323 32.04 -15.80 8.34
N HIS A 324 31.66 -15.81 9.62
CA HIS A 324 31.66 -17.04 10.43
C HIS A 324 30.64 -18.06 9.91
N ILE A 325 29.43 -17.61 9.56
CA ILE A 325 28.39 -18.48 8.98
C ILE A 325 28.88 -19.09 7.66
N THR A 326 29.47 -18.27 6.78
CA THR A 326 29.98 -18.74 5.48
C THR A 326 31.15 -19.70 5.64
N ASN A 327 32.00 -19.50 6.64
CA ASN A 327 33.13 -20.39 6.92
C ASN A 327 32.73 -21.72 7.57
N VAL A 328 31.63 -21.76 8.32
CA VAL A 328 31.15 -22.96 9.01
C VAL A 328 30.21 -23.78 8.10
N LYS A 329 29.44 -23.11 7.22
CA LYS A 329 28.49 -23.74 6.31
C LYS A 329 29.17 -24.75 5.38
N GLY A 330 28.75 -26.01 5.45
CA GLY A 330 29.26 -27.11 4.64
C GLY A 330 30.56 -27.76 5.15
N ARG A 331 31.09 -27.34 6.31
CA ARG A 331 32.32 -27.89 6.91
C ARG A 331 32.09 -28.79 8.12
N ASN A 332 30.83 -29.02 8.54
CA ASN A 332 30.47 -29.84 9.72
C ASN A 332 31.14 -29.36 11.03
N LEU A 333 31.27 -28.04 11.17
CA LEU A 333 31.91 -27.40 12.32
C LEU A 333 30.86 -26.73 13.23
N ALA A 334 31.22 -26.59 14.50
CA ALA A 334 30.55 -25.76 15.49
C ALA A 334 31.55 -24.73 16.00
N ARG A 335 31.16 -23.46 15.98
CA ARG A 335 32.01 -22.35 16.38
C ARG A 335 31.29 -21.51 17.44
N PHE A 336 31.95 -21.34 18.57
CA PHE A 336 31.47 -20.56 19.70
C PHE A 336 32.08 -19.17 19.65
N LEU A 337 31.25 -18.14 19.78
CA LEU A 337 31.61 -16.74 19.60
C LEU A 337 31.39 -15.94 20.90
N SER A 338 32.29 -14.99 21.14
CA SER A 338 32.15 -13.94 22.17
C SER A 338 31.29 -12.78 21.67
N SER A 339 30.99 -11.81 22.55
CA SER A 339 30.35 -10.52 22.26
C SER A 339 30.91 -9.81 21.04
N ASP A 340 32.24 -9.85 20.90
CA ASP A 340 32.97 -9.13 19.85
C ASP A 340 33.15 -9.97 18.59
N THR A 341 32.35 -11.04 18.43
CA THR A 341 32.43 -12.01 17.32
C THR A 341 33.76 -12.78 17.26
N ALA A 342 34.59 -12.70 18.31
CA ALA A 342 35.83 -13.46 18.43
C ALA A 342 35.54 -14.97 18.63
N VAL A 343 36.34 -15.83 18.00
CA VAL A 343 36.22 -17.29 18.12
C VAL A 343 36.77 -17.75 19.46
N LEU A 344 35.88 -18.20 20.35
CA LEU A 344 36.24 -18.76 21.65
C LEU A 344 36.69 -20.22 21.51
N MET A 345 36.00 -20.99 20.68
CA MET A 345 36.28 -22.40 20.46
C MET A 345 35.69 -22.87 19.12
N GLU A 346 36.36 -23.81 18.49
CA GLU A 346 35.88 -24.53 17.32
C GLU A 346 35.89 -26.04 17.61
N SER A 347 34.80 -26.72 17.31
CA SER A 347 34.64 -28.16 17.48
C SER A 347 33.91 -28.77 16.28
N ASN A 348 33.88 -30.10 16.20
CA ASN A 348 33.01 -30.78 15.24
C ASN A 348 31.54 -30.58 15.65
N ALA A 349 30.63 -30.44 14.67
CA ALA A 349 29.20 -30.29 14.94
C ALA A 349 28.55 -31.56 15.56
N ALA A 350 29.20 -32.72 15.45
CA ALA A 350 28.80 -33.94 16.14
C ALA A 350 29.10 -33.90 17.64
N ASP A 351 30.22 -33.29 18.03
CA ASP A 351 30.74 -33.23 19.41
C ASP A 351 30.30 -31.97 20.16
N LEU A 352 29.29 -31.27 19.64
CA LEU A 352 28.79 -30.01 20.20
C LEU A 352 28.41 -30.14 21.67
N GLU A 353 27.81 -31.26 22.08
CA GLU A 353 27.40 -31.51 23.47
C GLU A 353 28.60 -31.59 24.42
N THR A 354 29.65 -32.30 24.02
CA THR A 354 30.89 -32.44 24.80
C THR A 354 31.68 -31.13 24.83
N ALA A 355 31.67 -30.37 23.73
CA ALA A 355 32.30 -29.05 23.64
C ALA A 355 31.56 -28.03 24.54
N LEU A 356 30.23 -28.09 24.61
CA LEU A 356 29.42 -27.26 25.50
C LEU A 356 29.72 -27.50 26.99
N GLU A 357 30.02 -28.73 27.38
CA GLU A 357 30.41 -29.08 28.77
C GLU A 357 31.83 -28.61 29.12
N SER A 358 32.72 -28.55 28.13
CA SER A 358 34.11 -28.12 28.29
C SER A 358 34.28 -26.59 28.32
N LEU A 359 33.22 -25.84 27.99
CA LEU A 359 33.20 -24.38 27.94
C LEU A 359 32.80 -23.76 29.29
N ASN A 360 33.79 -23.17 29.96
CA ASN A 360 33.66 -22.42 31.23
C ASN A 360 33.65 -20.89 31.06
N GLY A 361 33.42 -20.37 29.84
CA GLY A 361 33.35 -18.94 29.53
C GLY A 361 31.91 -18.45 29.26
N LYS A 362 31.71 -17.13 29.29
CA LYS A 362 30.48 -16.51 28.75
C LYS A 362 30.50 -16.69 27.23
N VAL A 363 29.57 -17.49 26.72
CA VAL A 363 29.40 -17.69 25.28
C VAL A 363 28.14 -16.95 24.88
N GLU A 364 28.23 -16.07 23.89
CA GLU A 364 27.10 -15.24 23.46
C GLU A 364 26.54 -15.71 22.11
N GLY A 365 27.35 -16.36 21.27
CA GLY A 365 26.94 -16.86 19.96
C GLY A 365 27.38 -18.29 19.67
N LEU A 366 26.51 -19.05 19.01
CA LEU A 366 26.85 -20.36 18.44
C LEU A 366 26.55 -20.39 16.95
N VAL A 367 27.51 -20.83 16.13
CA VAL A 367 27.38 -21.06 14.69
C VAL A 367 27.67 -22.54 14.43
N VAL A 368 26.65 -23.33 14.04
CA VAL A 368 26.80 -24.78 13.84
C VAL A 368 26.25 -25.27 12.50
N ASP A 369 27.04 -26.06 11.78
CA ASP A 369 26.63 -26.67 10.52
C ASP A 369 25.87 -28.00 10.72
N ARG A 370 24.81 -27.95 11.53
CA ARG A 370 23.94 -29.09 11.83
C ARG A 370 22.49 -28.65 11.97
N VAL A 371 21.57 -29.60 11.78
CA VAL A 371 20.15 -29.41 12.11
C VAL A 371 19.98 -29.41 13.63
N VAL A 372 19.40 -28.33 14.17
CA VAL A 372 19.13 -28.19 15.60
C VAL A 372 17.68 -28.59 15.89
N ASP A 373 17.49 -29.48 16.85
CA ASP A 373 16.19 -29.93 17.36
C ASP A 373 15.84 -29.27 18.71
N GLN A 374 14.62 -29.50 19.20
CA GLN A 374 14.16 -28.91 20.47
C GLN A 374 15.06 -29.31 21.65
N ARG A 375 15.57 -30.55 21.68
CA ARG A 375 16.42 -31.05 22.78
C ARG A 375 17.75 -30.32 22.85
N LEU A 376 18.37 -30.10 21.70
CA LEU A 376 19.62 -29.35 21.62
C LEU A 376 19.41 -27.89 21.95
N LEU A 377 18.30 -27.30 21.49
CA LEU A 377 17.94 -25.91 21.82
C LEU A 377 17.72 -25.70 23.33
N ASP A 378 17.04 -26.62 23.99
CA ASP A 378 16.79 -26.54 25.43
C ASP A 378 18.08 -26.60 26.25
N ARG A 379 19.11 -27.35 25.79
CA ARG A 379 20.43 -27.37 26.43
C ARG A 379 21.20 -26.05 26.23
N LEU A 380 21.09 -25.47 25.04
CA LEU A 380 21.71 -24.18 24.71
C LEU A 380 21.10 -23.03 25.52
N CYS A 381 19.81 -23.11 25.88
CA CYS A 381 19.16 -22.15 26.78
C CYS A 381 19.85 -22.02 28.14
N GLY A 382 20.46 -23.10 28.63
CA GLY A 382 21.13 -23.11 29.94
C GLY A 382 22.41 -22.26 30.00
N LYS A 383 22.89 -21.71 28.88
CA LYS A 383 24.22 -21.08 28.77
C LYS A 383 24.22 -19.59 28.39
N ASN A 384 23.09 -18.87 28.54
CA ASN A 384 22.97 -17.42 28.25
C ASN A 384 23.45 -17.00 26.84
N LEU A 385 23.16 -17.82 25.83
CA LEU A 385 23.41 -17.46 24.43
C LEU A 385 22.42 -16.39 23.97
N GLU A 386 22.87 -15.43 23.17
CA GLU A 386 22.00 -14.43 22.53
C GLU A 386 21.52 -14.91 21.16
N TYR A 387 22.33 -15.71 20.45
CA TYR A 387 21.96 -16.24 19.14
C TYR A 387 22.54 -17.63 18.86
N VAL A 388 21.77 -18.40 18.08
CA VAL A 388 22.18 -19.69 17.52
C VAL A 388 21.95 -19.64 16.02
N ALA A 389 23.03 -19.71 15.25
CA ALA A 389 22.99 -19.93 13.81
C ALA A 389 23.14 -21.41 13.51
N ALA A 390 22.20 -21.99 12.75
CA ALA A 390 22.19 -23.41 12.40
C ALA A 390 21.76 -23.65 10.96
N ARG A 391 22.19 -24.77 10.36
CA ARG A 391 21.81 -25.15 8.98
C ARG A 391 20.30 -25.26 8.81
N ASP A 392 19.62 -25.88 9.79
CA ASP A 392 18.17 -25.91 9.82
C ASP A 392 17.67 -26.10 11.25
N PHE A 393 16.40 -25.80 11.47
CA PHE A 393 15.74 -25.97 12.75
C PHE A 393 14.51 -26.85 12.57
N LYS A 394 14.52 -28.07 13.12
CA LYS A 394 13.46 -29.07 12.91
C LYS A 394 12.78 -29.44 14.22
N GLY A 395 11.45 -29.38 14.25
CA GLY A 395 10.65 -29.81 15.40
C GLY A 395 10.67 -28.85 16.61
N ILE A 396 10.99 -27.57 16.41
CA ILE A 396 10.95 -26.57 17.48
C ILE A 396 9.50 -26.18 17.76
N THR A 397 9.04 -26.47 18.97
CA THR A 397 7.69 -26.13 19.46
C THR A 397 7.74 -24.99 20.47
N LYS A 398 8.83 -24.86 21.25
CA LYS A 398 9.04 -23.80 22.22
C LYS A 398 10.28 -23.00 21.84
N ARG A 399 10.07 -21.73 21.47
CA ARG A 399 11.15 -20.79 21.15
C ARG A 399 11.50 -19.97 22.40
N PRO A 400 12.73 -20.06 22.91
CA PRO A 400 13.19 -19.25 24.03
C PRO A 400 13.22 -17.76 23.64
N ALA A 401 12.71 -16.88 24.49
CA ALA A 401 12.70 -15.44 24.23
C ALA A 401 14.10 -14.80 24.24
N SER A 402 15.07 -15.47 24.89
CA SER A 402 16.45 -15.00 25.06
C SER A 402 17.38 -15.33 23.89
N ILE A 403 17.02 -16.28 23.02
CA ILE A 403 17.90 -16.77 21.94
C ILE A 403 17.31 -16.44 20.57
N ARG A 404 18.04 -15.69 19.75
CA ARG A 404 17.73 -15.45 18.34
C ARG A 404 18.16 -16.64 17.49
N LEU A 405 17.22 -17.27 16.79
CA LEU A 405 17.47 -18.41 15.90
C LEU A 405 17.72 -17.92 14.47
N ILE A 406 18.91 -18.19 13.93
CA ILE A 406 19.34 -17.76 12.60
C ILE A 406 19.52 -18.99 11.71
N LYS A 407 18.71 -19.14 10.66
CA LYS A 407 18.86 -20.25 9.71
C LYS A 407 19.94 -19.91 8.69
N MET A 408 20.95 -20.76 8.56
CA MET A 408 21.94 -20.68 7.48
C MET A 408 21.30 -21.21 6.19
N GLY A 409 20.68 -20.32 5.41
CA GLY A 409 20.16 -20.60 4.07
C GLY A 409 21.30 -20.77 3.08
#